data_AF-A0A0F9K2X6-F1
#
_entry.id   AF-A0A0F9K2X6-F1
#
_cell.length_a   1.000
_cell.length_b   1.000
_cell.length_c   1.000
_cell.angle_alpha   90.00
_cell.angle_beta   90.00
_cell.angle_gamma   90.00
#
_symmetry.space_group_name_H-M   'P 1'
#
loop_
_entity.id
_entity.type
_entity.pdbx_description
1 polymer ?
#
loop_
_entity_poly.entity_id
_entity_poly.type
_entity_poly.pdbx_seq_one_letter_code
_entity_poly.pdbx_strand_id
1 'polypeptide(L)'
;MSTILGEEEILRKKVWKIINLIQANQLFVHYKELSIKYLPEKSKKISTKILPEILSLCVLNAIVPNSAMLLVGGHGGGKTTLVKLLGRMFTARSLREIENSIIRGHPQLTEEKLIGTLKLGKLMKDGEEEVVWRQFVTSFWKIIDEVNRLTPYAQD
;
A
#
# COMPACT_ATOMS: atom_id res chain seq x y z
N MET A 1 19.17 -16.96 17.59
CA MET A 1 19.43 -15.66 16.94
C MET A 1 19.45 -15.90 15.43
N SER A 2 18.47 -15.40 14.69
CA SER A 2 18.53 -15.40 13.22
C SER A 2 19.67 -14.48 12.78
N THR A 3 20.57 -14.97 11.94
CA THR A 3 21.52 -14.12 11.24
C THR A 3 20.76 -13.22 10.27
N ILE A 4 21.24 -12.00 10.01
CA ILE A 4 20.65 -11.05 9.04
C ILE A 4 20.36 -11.74 7.69
N LEU A 5 21.28 -12.61 7.23
CA LEU A 5 21.12 -13.42 6.03
C LEU A 5 19.89 -14.34 6.04
N GLY A 6 19.52 -14.85 7.21
CA GLY A 6 18.34 -15.71 7.40
C GLY A 6 17.03 -14.92 7.39
N GLU A 7 17.04 -13.69 7.92
CA GLU A 7 15.86 -12.81 7.92
C GLU A 7 15.51 -12.34 6.51
N GLU A 8 16.53 -12.00 5.72
CA GLU A 8 16.36 -11.64 4.32
C GLU A 8 15.73 -12.79 3.51
N GLU A 9 16.22 -14.01 3.69
CA GLU A 9 15.69 -15.19 2.98
C GLU A 9 14.24 -15.49 3.38
N ILE A 10 13.89 -15.31 4.66
CA ILE A 10 12.51 -15.43 5.13
C ILE A 10 11.61 -14.37 4.48
N LEU A 11 12.08 -13.11 4.40
CA LEU A 11 11.33 -12.05 3.74
C LEU A 11 11.14 -12.36 2.25
N ARG A 12 12.19 -12.77 1.54
CA ARG A 12 12.12 -13.17 0.13
C ARG A 12 11.06 -14.26 -0.09
N LYS A 13 11.06 -15.32 0.73
CA LYS A 13 10.04 -16.39 0.66
C LYS A 13 8.62 -15.88 0.88
N LYS A 14 8.41 -14.98 1.85
CA LYS A 14 7.11 -14.36 2.12
C LYS A 14 6.64 -13.51 0.93
N VAL A 15 7.51 -12.67 0.37
CA VAL A 15 7.19 -11.83 -0.79
C VAL A 15 6.80 -12.69 -2.00
N TRP A 16 7.56 -13.75 -2.29
CA TRP A 16 7.19 -14.68 -3.37
C TRP A 16 5.85 -15.37 -3.12
N LYS A 17 5.55 -15.75 -1.87
CA LYS A 17 4.25 -16.32 -1.52
C LYS A 17 3.11 -15.34 -1.79
N ILE A 18 3.29 -14.05 -1.48
CA ILE A 18 2.30 -13.00 -1.76
C ILE A 18 2.06 -12.88 -3.27
N ILE A 19 3.13 -12.77 -4.06
CA ILE A 19 3.04 -12.66 -5.52
C ILE A 19 2.27 -13.86 -6.10
N ASN A 20 2.66 -15.07 -5.72
CA ASN A 20 2.06 -16.30 -6.21
C ASN A 20 0.57 -16.42 -5.81
N LEU A 21 0.21 -16.06 -4.57
CA LEU A 21 -1.18 -16.08 -4.11
C LEU A 21 -2.07 -15.13 -4.89
N ILE A 22 -1.60 -13.90 -5.14
CA ILE A 22 -2.36 -12.92 -5.91
C ILE A 22 -2.57 -13.40 -7.35
N GLN A 23 -1.53 -13.91 -7.99
CA GLN A 23 -1.60 -14.42 -9.37
C GLN A 23 -2.53 -15.65 -9.47
N ALA A 24 -2.37 -16.63 -8.58
CA ALA A 24 -3.15 -17.87 -8.62
C ALA A 24 -4.66 -17.63 -8.42
N ASN A 25 -5.03 -16.59 -7.68
CA ASN A 25 -6.42 -16.24 -7.40
C ASN A 25 -6.96 -15.13 -8.33
N GLN A 26 -6.20 -14.70 -9.34
CA GLN A 26 -6.59 -13.65 -10.30
C GLN A 26 -7.17 -12.39 -9.63
N LEU A 27 -6.58 -11.98 -8.50
CA LEU A 27 -7.10 -10.89 -7.67
C LEU A 27 -6.90 -9.49 -8.29
N PHE A 28 -6.35 -9.43 -9.51
CA PHE A 28 -6.23 -8.24 -10.35
C PHE A 28 -6.24 -8.65 -11.83
N VAL A 29 -6.78 -7.80 -12.70
CA VAL A 29 -7.10 -8.15 -14.12
C VAL A 29 -6.04 -7.64 -15.10
N HIS A 30 -4.80 -7.40 -14.64
CA HIS A 30 -3.77 -6.79 -15.49
C HIS A 30 -2.80 -7.85 -16.05
N TYR A 31 -2.66 -7.88 -17.37
CA TYR A 31 -1.89 -8.90 -18.09
C TYR A 31 -0.49 -8.44 -18.51
N LYS A 32 -0.14 -7.18 -18.25
CA LYS A 32 1.16 -6.63 -18.64
C LYS A 32 2.30 -7.26 -17.84
N GLU A 33 3.35 -7.63 -18.56
CA GLU A 33 4.52 -8.30 -18.02
C GLU A 33 5.73 -7.38 -18.00
N LEU A 34 6.56 -7.54 -16.96
CA LEU A 34 7.86 -6.91 -16.79
C LEU A 34 8.94 -7.97 -17.02
N SER A 35 9.79 -7.73 -18.01
CA SER A 35 10.94 -8.57 -18.32
C SER A 35 12.20 -8.01 -17.65
N ILE A 36 12.76 -8.77 -16.71
CA ILE A 36 13.98 -8.40 -15.99
C ILE A 36 15.12 -9.29 -16.46
N LYS A 37 16.13 -8.67 -17.08
CA LYS A 37 17.40 -9.32 -17.39
C LYS A 37 18.34 -9.18 -16.20
N TYR A 38 18.94 -10.28 -15.75
CA TYR A 38 19.86 -10.31 -14.62
C TYR A 38 20.97 -11.34 -14.84
N LEU A 39 22.09 -11.15 -14.16
CA LEU A 39 23.20 -12.11 -14.14
C LEU A 39 23.11 -12.93 -12.83
N PRO A 40 22.79 -14.22 -12.87
CA PRO A 40 22.75 -15.05 -11.67
C PRO A 40 24.15 -15.20 -11.07
N GLU A 41 24.27 -15.21 -9.74
CA GLU A 41 25.58 -15.30 -9.05
C GLU A 41 26.43 -16.51 -9.49
N LYS A 42 25.78 -17.63 -9.84
CA LYS A 42 26.44 -18.88 -10.24
C LYS A 42 26.52 -19.09 -11.77
N SER A 43 26.18 -18.09 -12.57
CA SER A 43 26.13 -18.20 -14.04
C SER A 43 26.76 -17.00 -14.73
N LYS A 44 27.55 -17.27 -15.78
CA LYS A 44 28.08 -16.22 -16.68
C LYS A 44 27.11 -15.82 -17.79
N LYS A 45 25.92 -16.42 -17.85
CA LYS A 45 24.91 -16.12 -18.88
C LYS A 45 23.81 -15.23 -18.30
N ILE A 46 23.48 -14.18 -19.05
CA ILE A 46 22.32 -13.32 -18.76
C ILE A 46 21.06 -14.19 -18.81
N SER A 47 20.28 -14.10 -17.73
CA SER A 47 18.99 -14.76 -17.61
C SER A 47 17.87 -13.72 -17.65
N THR A 48 16.69 -14.13 -18.11
CA THR A 48 15.51 -13.27 -18.17
C THR A 48 14.42 -13.85 -17.28
N LYS A 49 13.80 -13.01 -16.44
CA LYS A 49 12.63 -13.37 -15.65
C LYS A 49 11.45 -12.48 -16.03
N ILE A 50 10.31 -13.10 -16.26
CA ILE A 50 9.05 -12.43 -16.58
C ILE A 50 8.20 -12.39 -15.32
N LEU A 51 7.69 -11.22 -14.97
CA LEU A 51 6.85 -11.00 -13.79
C LEU A 51 5.64 -10.13 -14.15
N PRO A 52 4.52 -10.20 -13.42
CA PRO A 52 3.42 -9.26 -13.66
C PRO A 52 3.86 -7.84 -13.27
N GLU A 53 3.75 -6.90 -14.19
CA GLU A 53 4.36 -5.58 -14.06
C GLU A 53 3.82 -4.81 -12.84
N ILE A 54 2.52 -4.58 -12.79
CA ILE A 54 1.90 -3.77 -11.72
C ILE A 54 2.11 -4.40 -10.34
N LEU A 55 1.92 -5.72 -10.22
CA LEU A 55 2.12 -6.42 -8.96
C LEU A 55 3.57 -6.30 -8.49
N SER A 56 4.54 -6.47 -9.40
CA SER A 56 5.96 -6.34 -9.09
C SER A 56 6.30 -4.93 -8.61
N LEU A 57 5.79 -3.90 -9.29
CA LEU A 57 6.01 -2.50 -8.89
C LEU A 57 5.36 -2.19 -7.53
N CYS A 58 4.17 -2.68 -7.26
CA CYS A 58 3.50 -2.49 -5.96
C CYS A 58 4.28 -3.18 -4.83
N VAL A 59 4.81 -4.39 -5.08
CA VAL A 59 5.66 -5.11 -4.13
C VAL A 59 6.96 -4.36 -3.89
N LEU A 60 7.61 -3.83 -4.94
CA LEU A 60 8.81 -3.01 -4.80
C LEU A 60 8.52 -1.75 -3.96
N ASN A 61 7.41 -1.06 -4.22
CA ASN A 61 6.98 0.09 -3.42
C ASN A 61 6.66 -0.28 -1.96
N ALA A 62 6.30 -1.53 -1.67
CA ALA A 62 6.04 -1.97 -0.30
C ALA A 62 7.30 -2.22 0.52
N ILE A 63 8.41 -2.62 -0.14
CA ILE A 63 9.66 -3.02 0.52
C ILE A 63 10.73 -1.93 0.50
N VAL A 64 10.63 -0.97 -0.42
CA VAL A 64 11.55 0.17 -0.49
C VAL A 64 11.10 1.22 0.55
N PRO A 65 11.99 1.67 1.46
CA PRO A 65 11.63 2.71 2.41
C PRO A 65 11.30 4.04 1.71
N ASN A 66 10.36 4.80 2.27
CA ASN A 66 9.97 6.13 1.79
C ASN A 66 9.52 6.19 0.32
N SER A 67 9.04 5.08 -0.24
CA SER A 67 8.46 5.09 -1.59
C SER A 67 6.96 5.35 -1.57
N ALA A 68 6.49 6.06 -2.59
CA ALA A 68 5.09 6.24 -2.92
C ALA A 68 4.87 5.87 -4.39
N MET A 69 3.71 5.30 -4.69
CA MET A 69 3.32 4.90 -6.03
C MET A 69 1.92 5.44 -6.33
N LEU A 70 1.78 6.06 -7.51
CA LEU A 70 0.48 6.47 -8.05
C LEU A 70 0.01 5.45 -9.09
N LEU A 71 -1.11 4.78 -8.81
CA LEU A 71 -1.74 3.85 -9.75
C LEU A 71 -2.79 4.58 -10.60
N VAL A 72 -2.46 4.83 -11.87
CA VAL A 72 -3.35 5.49 -12.84
C VAL A 72 -4.03 4.44 -13.73
N GLY A 73 -5.34 4.57 -13.91
CA GLY A 73 -6.11 3.70 -14.81
C GLY A 73 -7.62 3.86 -14.62
N GLY A 74 -8.41 3.23 -15.49
CA GLY A 74 -9.87 3.33 -15.47
C GLY A 74 -10.54 2.84 -14.18
N HIS A 75 -11.80 3.22 -13.98
CA HIS A 75 -12.62 2.70 -12.88
C HIS A 75 -12.82 1.18 -13.04
N GLY A 76 -12.93 0.44 -11.94
CA GLY A 76 -13.08 -1.02 -11.96
C GLY A 76 -11.81 -1.82 -12.28
N GLY A 77 -10.67 -1.18 -12.59
CA GLY A 77 -9.41 -1.88 -12.88
C GLY A 77 -8.73 -2.60 -11.71
N GLY A 78 -9.42 -2.76 -10.57
CA GLY A 78 -8.91 -3.51 -9.41
C GLY A 78 -7.78 -2.82 -8.64
N LYS A 79 -7.45 -1.55 -8.93
CA LYS A 79 -6.36 -0.79 -8.29
C LYS A 79 -6.47 -0.82 -6.75
N THR A 80 -7.59 -0.33 -6.21
CA THR A 80 -7.85 -0.29 -4.77
C THR A 80 -7.90 -1.68 -4.16
N THR A 81 -8.49 -2.65 -4.86
CA THR A 81 -8.53 -4.05 -4.40
C THR A 81 -7.14 -4.64 -4.24
N LEU A 82 -6.26 -4.41 -5.23
CA LEU A 82 -4.87 -4.89 -5.21
C LEU A 82 -4.10 -4.31 -4.01
N VAL A 83 -4.10 -2.98 -3.82
CA VAL A 83 -3.38 -2.37 -2.69
C VAL A 83 -3.96 -2.74 -1.33
N LYS A 84 -5.28 -2.99 -1.22
CA LYS A 84 -5.89 -3.50 0.02
C LYS A 84 -5.40 -4.91 0.38
N LEU A 85 -5.38 -5.81 -0.60
CA LEU A 85 -4.92 -7.18 -0.40
C LEU A 85 -3.42 -7.22 -0.09
N LEU A 86 -2.61 -6.45 -0.80
CA LEU A 86 -1.19 -6.27 -0.49
C LEU A 86 -1.00 -5.73 0.93
N GLY A 87 -1.73 -4.68 1.31
CA GLY A 87 -1.66 -4.12 2.66
C GLY A 87 -1.93 -5.18 3.74
N ARG A 88 -2.99 -5.98 3.58
CA ARG A 88 -3.27 -7.11 4.47
C ARG A 88 -2.11 -8.10 4.55
N MET A 89 -1.55 -8.50 3.41
CA MET A 89 -0.51 -9.53 3.37
C MET A 89 0.84 -9.05 3.89
N PHE A 90 1.20 -7.79 3.65
CA PHE A 90 2.47 -7.21 4.11
C PHE A 90 2.44 -6.81 5.59
N THR A 91 1.28 -6.40 6.11
CA THR A 91 1.16 -5.89 7.49
C THR A 91 0.48 -6.85 8.46
N ALA A 92 -0.04 -7.98 7.97
CA ALA A 92 -0.88 -8.92 8.72
C ALA A 92 -2.14 -8.30 9.35
N ARG A 93 -2.56 -7.11 8.88
CA ARG A 93 -3.77 -6.41 9.33
C ARG A 93 -5.01 -6.98 8.67
N SER A 94 -6.14 -6.90 9.36
CA SER A 94 -7.44 -7.24 8.77
C SER A 94 -7.79 -6.29 7.61
N LEU A 95 -8.62 -6.74 6.66
CA LEU A 95 -9.11 -5.83 5.60
C LEU A 95 -9.82 -4.62 6.17
N ARG A 96 -10.51 -4.76 7.30
CA ARG A 96 -11.18 -3.65 7.99
C ARG A 96 -10.19 -2.61 8.49
N GLU A 97 -9.08 -3.02 9.09
CA GLU A 97 -8.01 -2.09 9.50
C GLU A 97 -7.38 -1.38 8.29
N ILE A 98 -7.13 -2.12 7.20
CA ILE A 98 -6.63 -1.51 5.96
C ILE A 98 -7.65 -0.53 5.36
N GLU A 99 -8.94 -0.85 5.40
CA GLU A 99 -10.01 0.04 4.91
C GLU A 99 -10.13 1.33 5.73
N ASN A 100 -9.97 1.23 7.04
CA ASN A 100 -10.00 2.39 7.93
C ASN A 100 -8.77 3.31 7.74
N SER A 101 -7.67 2.78 7.18
CA SER A 101 -6.50 3.59 6.79
C SER A 101 -6.60 4.18 5.39
N ILE A 102 -7.75 4.07 4.71
CA ILE A 102 -7.98 4.67 3.40
C ILE A 102 -8.58 6.07 3.55
N ILE A 103 -7.99 7.03 2.84
CA ILE A 103 -8.62 8.31 2.54
C ILE A 103 -9.27 8.21 1.17
N ARG A 104 -10.57 8.51 1.07
CA ARG A 104 -11.29 8.53 -0.20
C ARG A 104 -11.46 9.97 -0.66
N GLY A 105 -10.91 10.29 -1.83
CA GLY A 105 -10.99 11.60 -2.42
C GLY A 105 -12.43 12.00 -2.73
N HIS A 106 -12.83 13.17 -2.24
CA HIS A 106 -14.08 13.82 -2.63
C HIS A 106 -13.93 15.34 -2.47
N PRO A 107 -14.70 16.17 -3.21
CA PRO A 107 -14.47 17.62 -3.23
C PRO A 107 -14.65 18.31 -1.88
N GLN A 108 -15.51 17.79 -0.99
CA GLN A 108 -15.77 18.35 0.35
C GLN A 108 -14.86 17.78 1.46
N LEU A 109 -13.71 17.21 1.10
CA LEU A 109 -12.82 16.57 2.07
C LEU A 109 -12.02 17.64 2.82
N THR A 110 -12.12 17.66 4.15
CA THR A 110 -11.50 18.67 5.02
C THR A 110 -10.25 18.12 5.69
N GLU A 111 -9.33 18.98 6.12
CA GLU A 111 -8.13 18.59 6.87
C GLU A 111 -8.47 17.78 8.13
N GLU A 112 -9.51 18.16 8.86
CA GLU A 112 -10.01 17.42 10.03
C GLU A 112 -10.43 15.98 9.68
N LYS A 113 -10.89 15.74 8.44
CA LYS A 113 -11.22 14.40 7.94
C LYS A 113 -9.98 13.64 7.44
N LEU A 114 -8.90 14.33 7.09
CA LEU A 114 -7.65 13.72 6.64
C LEU A 114 -6.75 13.34 7.82
N ILE A 115 -6.63 14.24 8.80
CA ILE A 115 -5.60 14.20 9.84
C ILE A 115 -6.19 13.73 11.17
N GLY A 116 -7.13 14.48 11.74
CA GLY A 116 -7.70 14.19 13.05
C GLY A 116 -8.75 15.20 13.46
N THR A 117 -9.61 14.81 14.41
CA THR A 117 -10.73 15.62 14.88
C THR A 117 -10.61 15.86 16.38
N LEU A 118 -10.77 17.10 16.80
CA LEU A 118 -10.78 17.48 18.22
C LEU A 118 -12.07 17.04 18.90
N LYS A 119 -11.99 16.45 20.09
CA LYS A 119 -13.16 16.14 20.92
C LYS A 119 -13.68 17.40 21.62
N LEU A 120 -14.45 18.21 20.89
CA LEU A 120 -15.03 19.45 21.41
C LEU A 120 -15.78 19.27 22.74
N GLY A 121 -16.50 18.17 22.91
CA GLY A 121 -17.22 17.88 24.15
C GLY A 121 -16.32 17.78 25.39
N LYS A 122 -15.09 17.27 25.24
CA LYS A 122 -14.12 17.16 26.33
C LYS A 122 -13.44 18.50 26.61
N LEU A 123 -13.08 19.22 25.54
CA LEU A 123 -12.54 20.57 25.66
C LEU A 123 -13.50 21.51 26.39
N MET A 124 -14.78 21.49 25.99
CA MET A 124 -15.78 22.41 26.55
C MET A 124 -16.18 22.09 28.00
N LYS A 125 -16.15 20.81 28.40
CA LYS A 125 -16.58 20.39 29.75
C LYS A 125 -15.43 20.34 30.75
N ASP A 126 -14.30 19.79 30.32
CA ASP A 126 -13.19 19.42 31.20
C ASP A 126 -11.98 20.34 30.99
N GLY A 127 -12.00 21.22 29.97
CA GLY A 127 -10.85 22.04 29.57
C GLY A 127 -9.73 21.24 28.91
N GLU A 128 -9.99 19.97 28.56
CA GLU A 128 -8.97 19.05 28.03
C GLU A 128 -8.99 18.96 26.51
N GLU A 129 -7.84 19.22 25.89
CA GLU A 129 -7.63 19.01 24.47
C GLU A 129 -7.35 17.53 24.18
N GLU A 130 -8.30 16.84 23.54
CA GLU A 130 -8.11 15.46 23.07
C GLU A 130 -8.36 15.36 21.56
N VAL A 131 -7.33 14.96 20.81
CA VAL A 131 -7.38 14.76 19.36
C VAL A 131 -7.59 13.29 19.02
N VAL A 132 -8.61 13.00 18.23
CA VAL A 132 -8.82 11.68 17.61
C VAL A 132 -8.13 11.66 16.26
N TRP A 133 -6.97 11.01 16.20
CA TRP A 133 -6.21 10.85 14.97
C TRP A 133 -6.87 9.83 14.03
N ARG A 134 -6.90 10.16 12.74
CA ARG A 134 -7.32 9.21 11.70
C ARG A 134 -6.35 8.04 11.65
N GLN A 135 -6.87 6.82 11.43
CA GLN A 135 -6.01 5.64 11.25
C GLN A 135 -5.06 5.81 10.07
N PHE A 136 -5.43 6.56 9.03
CA PHE A 136 -4.52 6.91 7.93
C PHE A 136 -3.19 7.49 8.44
N VAL A 137 -3.21 8.43 9.40
CA VAL A 137 -2.01 9.12 9.90
C VAL A 137 -1.08 8.14 10.62
N THR A 138 -1.64 7.28 11.45
CA THR A 138 -0.89 6.34 12.32
C THR A 138 -0.55 5.02 11.64
N SER A 139 -1.15 4.72 10.48
CA SER A 139 -0.94 3.45 9.78
C SER A 139 0.37 3.42 9.00
N PHE A 140 1.02 2.26 9.01
CA PHE A 140 2.15 1.97 8.11
C PHE A 140 1.69 1.95 6.64
N TRP A 141 0.58 1.27 6.36
CA TRP A 141 0.02 1.16 5.02
C TRP A 141 -1.05 2.23 4.79
N LYS A 142 -0.72 3.23 3.98
CA LYS A 142 -1.57 4.39 3.68
C LYS A 142 -2.07 4.31 2.25
N ILE A 143 -3.37 4.53 2.04
CA ILE A 143 -3.98 4.54 0.71
C ILE A 143 -4.80 5.82 0.56
N ILE A 144 -4.57 6.55 -0.53
CA ILE A 144 -5.44 7.62 -0.99
C ILE A 144 -6.14 7.10 -2.25
N ASP A 145 -7.44 6.88 -2.15
CA ASP A 145 -8.26 6.44 -3.27
C ASP A 145 -8.89 7.64 -3.98
N GLU A 146 -9.03 7.55 -5.30
CA GLU A 146 -9.56 8.63 -6.15
C GLU A 146 -8.87 9.99 -5.90
N VAL A 147 -7.53 10.02 -5.86
CA VAL A 147 -6.70 11.22 -5.63
C VAL A 147 -7.15 12.40 -6.48
N ASN A 148 -7.53 12.15 -7.74
CA ASN A 148 -8.01 13.16 -8.67
C ASN A 148 -9.37 13.79 -8.30
N ARG A 149 -10.02 13.36 -7.20
CA ARG A 149 -11.24 13.97 -6.64
C ARG A 149 -10.97 14.85 -5.42
N LEU A 150 -9.71 14.97 -5.00
CA LEU A 150 -9.30 15.95 -4.00
C LEU A 150 -9.30 17.36 -4.61
N THR A 151 -9.57 18.37 -3.81
CA THR A 151 -9.39 19.77 -4.23
C THR A 151 -7.91 20.07 -4.43
N PRO A 152 -7.54 21.03 -5.30
CA PRO A 152 -6.13 21.41 -5.49
C PRO A 152 -5.41 21.75 -4.17
N TYR A 153 -6.08 22.48 -3.27
CA TYR A 153 -5.56 22.81 -1.95
C TYR A 153 -5.25 21.57 -1.07
N ALA A 154 -5.96 20.45 -1.27
CA ALA A 154 -5.70 19.20 -0.55
C ALA A 154 -4.71 18.28 -1.29
N GLN A 155 -4.17 18.71 -2.44
CA GLN A 155 -3.15 18.02 -3.23
C GLN A 155 -1.76 18.70 -3.12
N ASP A 156 -1.71 19.95 -2.66
CA ASP A 156 -0.48 20.71 -2.36
C ASP A 156 0.16 20.24 -1.04
#